data_AF-C9L7P2-F1
#
_entry.id   AF-C9L7P2-F1
#
_cell.length_a   1.000
_cell.length_b   1.000
_cell.length_c   1.000
_cell.angle_alpha   90.00
_cell.angle_beta   90.00
_cell.angle_gamma   90.00
#
_symmetry.space_group_name_H-M   'P 1'
#
loop_
_entity.id
_entity.type
_entity.pdbx_description
1 polymer ?
#
loop_
_entity_poly.entity_id
_entity_poly.type
_entity_poly.pdbx_seq_one_letter_code
_entity_poly.pdbx_strand_id
1 'polypeptide(L)'
;MYDNDEIVTKKFQKACFILTILTGVILLLLNFTLFTFRHYSHNQLRGFDVEYIETTENSIILTVDNQQLNISKEKLEDNLIIDIRDIVDWNTDGTEIALSLANGNELYATQTQNIYAPKFKNYVGFNEIQSVEETETEIHITTKDGNIYTIKK
;
A
#
# COMPACT_ATOMS: atom_id res chain seq x y z
N MET A 1 -59.38 57.64 -24.60
CA MET A 1 -59.31 56.25 -25.11
C MET A 1 -57.87 55.80 -25.42
N TYR A 2 -56.83 56.56 -25.02
CA TYR A 2 -55.41 56.24 -25.35
C TYR A 2 -54.62 55.57 -24.20
N ASP A 3 -55.20 55.49 -22.99
CA ASP A 3 -54.50 55.11 -21.76
C ASP A 3 -54.44 53.59 -21.52
N ASN A 4 -55.44 52.85 -22.01
CA ASN A 4 -55.51 51.39 -21.83
C ASN A 4 -54.43 50.64 -22.63
N ASP A 5 -54.10 51.09 -23.84
CA ASP A 5 -53.11 50.43 -24.70
C ASP A 5 -51.68 50.60 -24.18
N GLU A 6 -51.38 51.75 -23.56
CA GLU A 6 -50.07 52.00 -22.93
C GLU A 6 -49.88 51.14 -21.67
N ILE A 7 -50.93 50.98 -20.87
CA ILE A 7 -50.92 50.12 -19.68
C ILE A 7 -50.72 48.64 -20.07
N VAL A 8 -51.40 48.17 -21.12
CA VAL A 8 -51.26 46.80 -21.62
C VAL A 8 -49.84 46.56 -22.14
N THR A 9 -49.29 47.51 -22.89
CA THR A 9 -47.93 47.42 -23.44
C THR A 9 -46.86 47.37 -22.34
N LYS A 10 -46.98 48.21 -21.29
CA LYS A 10 -46.08 48.20 -20.14
C LYS A 10 -46.16 46.89 -19.33
N LYS A 11 -47.37 46.31 -19.18
CA LYS A 11 -47.55 44.99 -18.54
C LYS A 11 -46.91 43.88 -19.36
N PHE A 12 -47.07 43.91 -20.69
CA PHE A 12 -46.46 42.95 -21.60
C PHE A 12 -44.93 43.00 -21.57
N GLN A 13 -44.34 44.20 -21.62
CA GLN A 13 -42.89 44.39 -21.51
C GLN A 13 -42.33 43.86 -20.18
N LYS A 14 -43.01 44.12 -19.05
CA LYS A 14 -42.64 43.57 -17.74
C LYS A 14 -42.71 42.04 -17.72
N ALA A 15 -43.74 41.44 -18.32
CA ALA A 15 -43.87 39.99 -18.42
C ALA A 15 -42.74 39.37 -19.26
N CYS A 16 -42.39 39.96 -20.40
CA CYS A 16 -41.26 39.53 -21.23
C CYS A 16 -39.92 39.63 -20.48
N PHE A 17 -39.70 40.72 -19.73
CA PHE A 17 -38.49 40.90 -18.92
C PHE A 17 -38.38 39.85 -17.82
N ILE A 18 -39.47 39.58 -17.10
CA ILE A 18 -39.53 38.53 -16.07
C ILE A 18 -39.27 37.14 -16.70
N LEU A 19 -39.86 36.85 -17.86
CA LEU A 19 -39.65 35.59 -18.56
C LEU A 19 -38.17 35.40 -18.95
N THR A 20 -37.51 36.48 -19.38
CA THR A 20 -36.09 36.44 -19.80
C THR A 20 -35.16 36.23 -18.60
N ILE A 21 -35.47 36.84 -17.45
CA ILE A 21 -34.73 36.58 -16.21
C ILE A 21 -34.93 35.13 -15.77
N LEU A 22 -36.16 34.63 -15.82
CA LEU A 22 -36.49 33.27 -15.40
C LEU A 22 -35.76 32.22 -16.25
N THR A 23 -35.73 32.40 -17.57
CA THR A 23 -34.99 31.49 -18.47
C THR A 23 -33.49 31.56 -18.22
N GLY A 24 -32.93 32.74 -17.95
CA GLY A 24 -31.53 32.90 -17.58
C GLY A 24 -31.16 32.17 -16.29
N VAL A 25 -32.00 32.26 -15.26
CA VAL A 25 -31.80 31.55 -13.99
C VAL A 25 -31.85 30.03 -14.18
N ILE A 26 -32.80 29.53 -14.96
CA ILE A 26 -32.93 28.09 -15.26
C ILE A 26 -31.68 27.58 -15.97
N LEU A 27 -31.18 28.31 -16.97
CA LEU A 27 -29.95 27.94 -17.68
C LEU A 27 -28.73 27.91 -16.75
N LEU A 28 -28.64 28.86 -15.82
CA LEU A 28 -27.54 28.93 -14.87
C LEU A 28 -27.57 27.76 -13.88
N LEU A 29 -28.77 27.40 -13.39
CA LEU A 29 -28.97 26.22 -12.53
C LEU A 29 -28.63 24.93 -13.28
N LEU A 30 -29.02 24.79 -14.55
CA LEU A 30 -28.70 23.62 -15.37
C LEU A 30 -27.19 23.48 -15.62
N ASN A 31 -26.49 24.58 -15.87
CA ASN A 31 -25.04 24.56 -16.02
C ASN A 31 -24.34 24.21 -14.70
N PHE A 32 -24.85 24.71 -13.58
CA PHE A 32 -24.32 24.38 -12.26
C PHE A 32 -24.51 22.90 -11.92
N THR A 33 -25.67 22.30 -12.21
CA THR A 33 -25.90 20.86 -11.99
C THR A 33 -25.04 19.99 -12.90
N LEU A 34 -24.84 20.38 -14.17
CA LEU A 34 -23.92 19.67 -15.07
C LEU A 34 -22.46 19.78 -14.62
N PHE A 35 -22.05 20.95 -14.12
CA PHE A 35 -20.71 21.16 -13.58
C PHE A 35 -20.45 20.31 -12.33
N THR A 36 -21.37 20.33 -11.36
CA THR A 36 -21.24 19.51 -10.14
C THR A 36 -21.32 18.02 -10.45
N PHE A 37 -22.17 17.60 -11.40
CA PHE A 37 -22.23 16.21 -11.86
C PHE A 37 -20.92 15.77 -12.53
N ARG A 38 -20.34 16.59 -13.42
CA ARG A 38 -19.05 16.30 -14.06
C ARG A 38 -17.91 16.23 -13.05
N HIS A 39 -17.89 17.13 -12.07
CA HIS A 39 -16.92 17.13 -10.99
C HIS A 39 -17.06 15.89 -10.10
N TYR A 40 -18.30 15.53 -9.72
CA TYR A 40 -18.61 14.34 -8.96
C TYR A 40 -18.23 13.05 -9.72
N SER A 41 -18.54 12.97 -11.02
CA SER A 41 -18.16 11.84 -11.87
C SER A 41 -16.65 11.69 -12.03
N HIS A 42 -15.89 12.79 -12.05
CA HIS A 42 -14.43 12.73 -12.10
C HIS A 42 -13.78 12.36 -10.76
N ASN A 43 -14.48 12.58 -9.64
CA ASN A 43 -14.00 12.27 -8.29
C ASN A 43 -14.48 10.89 -7.78
N GLN A 44 -15.13 10.08 -8.63
CA GLN A 44 -15.24 8.66 -8.36
C GLN A 44 -13.80 8.11 -8.26
N LEU A 45 -13.51 7.41 -7.16
CA LEU A 45 -12.26 6.70 -6.92
C LEU A 45 -11.84 6.03 -8.24
N ARG A 46 -10.65 6.37 -8.76
CA ARG A 46 -10.06 5.61 -9.86
C ARG A 46 -9.94 4.18 -9.34
N GLY A 47 -10.86 3.32 -9.75
CA GLY A 47 -10.69 1.89 -9.60
C GLY A 47 -9.39 1.52 -10.30
N PHE A 48 -8.66 0.60 -9.69
CA PHE A 48 -7.54 -0.02 -10.38
C PHE A 48 -8.10 -0.77 -11.60
N ASP A 49 -7.68 -0.38 -12.80
CA ASP A 49 -8.01 -1.13 -14.01
C ASP A 49 -7.14 -2.38 -14.00
N VAL A 50 -7.78 -3.52 -13.73
CA VAL A 50 -7.10 -4.81 -13.83
C VAL A 50 -6.87 -5.08 -15.32
N GLU A 51 -5.62 -5.04 -15.75
CA GLU A 51 -5.23 -5.28 -17.14
C GLU A 51 -5.36 -6.77 -17.47
N TYR A 52 -4.86 -7.63 -16.58
CA TYR A 52 -4.87 -9.07 -16.77
C TYR A 52 -4.74 -9.83 -15.45
N ILE A 53 -5.40 -10.99 -15.37
CA ILE A 53 -5.27 -11.97 -14.28
C ILE A 53 -4.80 -13.28 -14.91
N GLU A 54 -3.66 -13.78 -14.45
CA GLU A 54 -3.16 -15.11 -14.81
C GLU A 54 -3.21 -16.04 -13.60
N THR A 55 -3.59 -17.30 -13.83
CA THR A 55 -3.37 -18.36 -12.86
C THR A 55 -2.34 -19.31 -13.43
N THR A 56 -1.23 -19.49 -12.72
CA THR A 56 -0.21 -20.48 -13.05
C THR A 56 -0.44 -21.75 -12.21
N GLU A 57 0.44 -22.74 -12.36
CA GLU A 57 0.40 -23.94 -11.51
C GLU A 57 0.50 -23.58 -10.01
N ASN A 58 1.29 -22.55 -9.67
CA ASN A 58 1.66 -22.24 -8.28
C ASN A 58 1.34 -20.81 -7.82
N SER A 59 0.72 -19.98 -8.65
CA SER A 59 0.44 -18.59 -8.29
C SER A 59 -0.72 -17.96 -9.04
N ILE A 60 -1.17 -16.82 -8.53
CA ILE A 60 -2.04 -15.87 -9.22
C ILE A 60 -1.23 -14.60 -9.50
N ILE A 61 -1.20 -14.15 -10.75
CA ILE A 61 -0.56 -12.91 -11.15
C ILE A 61 -1.64 -11.90 -11.49
N LEU A 62 -1.66 -10.77 -10.79
CA LEU A 62 -2.50 -9.61 -11.10
C LEU A 62 -1.64 -8.53 -11.75
N THR A 63 -2.01 -8.05 -12.93
CA THR A 63 -1.40 -6.87 -13.55
C THR A 63 -2.36 -5.69 -13.44
N VAL A 64 -1.89 -4.60 -12.86
CA VAL A 64 -2.63 -3.35 -12.62
C VAL A 64 -1.69 -2.19 -12.92
N ASP A 65 -2.07 -1.28 -13.81
CA ASP A 65 -1.29 -0.08 -14.16
C ASP A 65 0.21 -0.37 -14.48
N ASN A 66 0.48 -1.40 -15.30
CA ASN A 66 1.82 -1.94 -15.58
C ASN A 66 2.62 -2.47 -14.37
N GLN A 67 1.99 -2.69 -13.22
CA GLN A 67 2.59 -3.34 -12.06
C GLN A 67 2.07 -4.77 -11.92
N GLN A 68 2.94 -5.70 -11.53
CA GLN A 68 2.56 -7.09 -11.30
C GLN A 68 2.59 -7.45 -9.82
N LEU A 69 1.47 -7.95 -9.32
CA LEU A 69 1.35 -8.61 -8.02
C LEU A 69 1.34 -10.11 -8.24
N ASN A 70 2.39 -10.80 -7.80
CA ASN A 70 2.48 -12.25 -7.83
C ASN A 70 2.15 -12.83 -6.44
N ILE A 71 1.02 -13.52 -6.34
CA ILE A 71 0.54 -14.16 -5.13
C ILE A 71 0.75 -15.67 -5.28
N SER A 72 1.70 -16.25 -4.57
CA SER A 72 1.88 -17.71 -4.58
C SER A 72 0.68 -18.42 -3.94
N LYS A 73 0.37 -19.64 -4.41
CA LYS A 73 -0.66 -20.49 -3.83
C LYS A 73 -0.41 -20.81 -2.35
N GLU A 74 0.85 -21.04 -1.99
CA GLU A 74 1.27 -21.16 -0.58
C GLU A 74 0.80 -19.97 0.27
N LYS A 75 0.95 -18.73 -0.23
CA LYS A 75 0.47 -17.51 0.46
C LYS A 75 -1.06 -17.38 0.49
N LEU A 76 -1.76 -17.97 -0.48
CA LEU A 76 -3.24 -18.03 -0.49
C LEU A 76 -3.76 -19.10 0.48
N GLU A 77 -3.02 -20.20 0.63
CA GLU A 77 -3.33 -21.30 1.54
C GLU A 77 -3.08 -20.91 3.01
N ASP A 78 -2.05 -20.10 3.28
CA ASP A 78 -1.73 -19.56 4.61
C ASP A 78 -2.57 -18.32 5.00
N ASN A 79 -3.49 -17.87 4.13
CA ASN A 79 -4.47 -16.79 4.36
C ASN A 79 -3.93 -15.43 4.82
N LEU A 80 -2.61 -15.17 4.76
CA LEU A 80 -2.05 -13.98 5.38
C LEU A 80 -1.11 -13.20 4.45
N ILE A 81 -1.69 -12.27 3.71
CA ILE A 81 -0.94 -11.17 3.08
C ILE A 81 -0.95 -10.00 4.07
N ILE A 82 0.17 -9.81 4.76
CA ILE A 82 0.39 -8.64 5.62
C ILE A 82 1.13 -7.59 4.79
N ASP A 83 0.58 -6.37 4.71
CA ASP A 83 1.36 -5.23 4.24
C ASP A 83 2.26 -4.75 5.39
N ILE A 84 3.56 -4.60 5.13
CA ILE A 84 4.52 -4.12 6.13
C ILE A 84 4.11 -2.76 6.71
N ARG A 85 3.41 -1.92 5.94
CA ARG A 85 2.92 -0.60 6.36
C ARG A 85 1.82 -0.69 7.42
N ASP A 86 1.15 -1.83 7.51
CA ASP A 86 0.12 -2.06 8.50
C ASP A 86 0.70 -2.50 9.86
N ILE A 87 2.00 -2.80 9.94
CA ILE A 87 2.67 -3.11 11.20
C ILE A 87 2.96 -1.79 11.93
N VAL A 88 2.38 -1.63 13.11
CA VAL A 88 2.55 -0.43 13.95
C VAL A 88 3.56 -0.64 15.07
N ASP A 89 3.76 -1.89 15.49
CA ASP A 89 4.76 -2.25 16.49
C ASP A 89 5.21 -3.70 16.30
N TRP A 90 6.38 -4.04 16.83
CA TRP A 90 6.93 -5.39 16.81
C TRP A 90 7.79 -5.66 18.05
N ASN A 91 7.77 -6.90 18.52
CA ASN A 91 8.63 -7.34 19.61
C ASN A 91 9.15 -8.76 19.35
N THR A 92 10.30 -9.11 19.91
CA THR A 92 10.86 -10.46 19.84
C THR A 92 11.68 -10.80 21.08
N ASP A 93 11.63 -12.06 21.49
CA ASP A 93 12.50 -12.62 22.52
C ASP A 93 13.68 -13.42 21.93
N GLY A 94 13.83 -13.41 20.60
CA GLY A 94 14.80 -14.19 19.85
C GLY A 94 14.34 -15.60 19.46
N THR A 95 13.20 -16.07 19.97
CA THR A 95 12.58 -17.37 19.61
C THR A 95 11.22 -17.19 18.94
N GLU A 96 10.50 -16.13 19.29
CA GLU A 96 9.23 -15.73 18.70
C GLU A 96 9.29 -14.25 18.29
N ILE A 97 8.61 -13.90 17.21
CA ILE A 97 8.30 -12.53 16.85
C ILE A 97 6.80 -12.29 16.97
N ALA A 98 6.44 -11.21 17.66
CA ALA A 98 5.08 -10.70 17.77
C ALA A 98 4.97 -9.40 16.97
N LEU A 99 3.93 -9.27 16.16
CA LEU A 99 3.64 -8.11 15.32
C LEU A 99 2.28 -7.54 15.70
N SER A 100 2.22 -6.26 16.02
CA SER A 100 0.96 -5.53 16.23
C SER A 100 0.58 -4.80 14.94
N LEU A 101 -0.65 -5.00 14.48
CA LEU A 101 -1.17 -4.37 13.27
C LEU A 101 -2.03 -3.15 13.58
N ALA A 102 -2.10 -2.22 12.63
CA ALA A 102 -2.89 -0.99 12.71
C ALA A 102 -4.40 -1.24 12.92
N ASN A 103 -4.89 -2.41 12.51
CA ASN A 103 -6.27 -2.83 12.71
C ASN A 103 -6.54 -3.44 14.11
N GLY A 104 -5.53 -3.48 14.99
CA GLY A 104 -5.62 -4.01 16.35
C GLY A 104 -5.40 -5.52 16.47
N ASN A 105 -5.14 -6.24 15.37
CA ASN A 105 -4.76 -7.64 15.42
C ASN A 105 -3.29 -7.81 15.83
N GLU A 106 -2.99 -8.97 16.40
CA GLU A 106 -1.62 -9.40 16.71
C GLU A 106 -1.31 -10.71 16.00
N LEU A 107 -0.10 -10.81 15.48
CA LEU A 107 0.41 -11.98 14.78
C LEU A 107 1.67 -12.47 15.46
N TYR A 108 1.80 -13.79 15.55
CA TYR A 108 2.89 -14.44 16.25
C TYR A 108 3.52 -15.47 15.31
N ALA A 109 4.86 -15.47 15.23
CA ALA A 109 5.60 -16.45 14.47
C ALA A 109 6.79 -16.96 15.30
N THR A 110 6.87 -18.28 15.45
CA THR A 110 7.97 -18.94 16.16
C THR A 110 9.07 -19.31 15.17
N GLN A 111 10.33 -19.10 15.57
CA GLN A 111 11.48 -19.53 14.79
C GLN A 111 11.54 -21.06 14.74
N THR A 112 11.28 -21.64 13.56
CA THR A 112 11.36 -23.09 13.35
C THR A 112 12.79 -23.58 13.15
N GLN A 113 13.68 -22.72 12.62
CA GLN A 113 15.10 -23.01 12.46
C GLN A 113 15.92 -21.71 12.44
N ASN A 114 17.05 -21.70 13.14
CA ASN A 114 17.98 -20.57 13.09
C ASN A 114 18.89 -20.69 11.85
N ILE A 115 18.45 -20.13 10.73
CA ILE A 115 19.20 -20.14 9.45
C ILE A 115 20.09 -18.91 9.26
N TYR A 116 20.01 -17.94 10.18
CA TYR A 116 20.87 -16.76 10.19
C TYR A 116 21.93 -16.88 11.29
N ALA A 117 22.82 -17.87 11.15
CA ALA A 117 24.11 -17.75 11.82
C ALA A 117 24.89 -16.63 11.10
N PRO A 118 25.21 -15.49 11.75
CA PRO A 118 26.00 -14.46 11.10
C PRO A 118 27.31 -15.09 10.59
N LYS A 119 27.49 -15.05 9.26
CA LYS A 119 28.66 -15.65 8.59
C LYS A 119 29.99 -15.19 9.16
N PHE A 120 30.00 -13.97 9.72
CA PHE A 120 31.13 -13.42 10.45
C PHE A 120 30.62 -12.80 11.75
N LYS A 121 31.01 -13.37 12.89
CA LYS A 121 30.78 -12.76 14.20
C LYS A 121 31.90 -11.75 14.48
N ASN A 122 31.57 -10.63 15.12
CA ASN A 122 32.58 -9.68 15.62
C ASN A 122 33.30 -10.18 16.88
N TYR A 123 32.76 -11.23 17.52
CA TYR A 123 33.32 -11.87 18.68
C TYR A 123 33.15 -13.39 18.57
N VAL A 124 34.07 -14.15 19.13
CA VAL A 124 33.97 -15.61 19.25
C VAL A 124 34.07 -15.95 20.73
N GLY A 125 33.02 -16.53 21.30
CA GLY A 125 33.04 -17.02 22.67
C GLY A 125 33.95 -18.24 22.80
N PHE A 126 34.68 -18.38 23.92
CA PHE A 126 35.57 -19.53 24.12
C PHE A 126 34.86 -20.88 24.08
N ASN A 127 33.59 -20.93 24.50
CA ASN A 127 32.75 -22.13 24.40
C ASN A 127 32.37 -22.48 22.95
N GLU A 128 32.52 -21.56 22.00
CA GLU A 128 32.25 -21.77 20.58
C GLU A 128 33.48 -22.27 19.82
N ILE A 129 34.69 -22.17 20.41
CA ILE A 129 35.93 -22.61 19.78
C ILE A 129 35.99 -24.14 19.75
N GLN A 130 36.30 -24.68 18.57
CA GLN A 130 36.59 -26.10 18.36
C GLN A 130 38.09 -26.36 18.37
N SER A 131 38.88 -25.53 17.69
CA SER A 131 40.33 -25.61 17.69
C SER A 131 40.99 -24.25 17.45
N VAL A 132 42.26 -24.15 17.85
CA VAL A 132 43.12 -23.00 17.55
C VAL A 132 44.43 -23.56 16.98
N GLU A 133 44.81 -23.06 15.80
CA GLU A 133 46.07 -23.41 15.12
C GLU A 133 46.89 -22.14 14.92
N GLU A 134 48.19 -22.24 15.18
CA GLU A 134 49.11 -21.10 15.10
C GLU A 134 50.21 -21.40 14.08
N THR A 135 50.41 -20.47 13.15
CA THR A 135 51.54 -20.45 12.22
C THR A 135 52.52 -19.35 12.63
N GLU A 136 53.62 -19.18 11.90
CA GLU A 136 54.58 -18.10 12.18
C GLU A 136 53.94 -16.70 12.08
N THR A 137 53.00 -16.51 11.15
CA THR A 137 52.41 -15.21 10.81
C THR A 137 50.94 -15.05 11.19
N GLU A 138 50.23 -16.14 11.49
CA GLU A 138 48.77 -16.13 11.66
C GLU A 138 48.31 -17.05 12.81
N ILE A 139 47.13 -16.74 13.36
CA ILE A 139 46.37 -17.60 14.28
C ILE A 139 45.03 -17.89 13.62
N HIS A 140 44.70 -19.17 13.44
CA HIS A 140 43.43 -19.64 12.92
C HIS A 140 42.56 -20.19 14.06
N ILE A 141 41.36 -19.66 14.21
CA ILE A 141 40.36 -20.10 15.18
C ILE A 141 39.21 -20.77 14.42
N THR A 142 39.04 -22.07 14.60
CA THR A 142 37.92 -22.83 14.04
C THR A 142 36.82 -22.94 15.08
N THR A 143 35.61 -22.49 14.76
CA THR A 143 34.44 -22.59 15.64
C THR A 143 33.64 -23.85 15.39
N LYS A 144 32.85 -24.28 16.39
CA LYS A 144 32.02 -25.51 16.34
C LYS A 144 30.97 -25.52 15.21
N ASP A 145 30.61 -24.34 14.71
CA ASP A 145 29.72 -24.16 13.55
C ASP A 145 30.47 -24.23 12.20
N GLY A 146 31.78 -24.48 12.21
CA GLY A 146 32.62 -24.68 11.04
C GLY A 146 33.24 -23.41 10.44
N ASN A 147 33.03 -22.23 11.05
CA ASN A 147 33.66 -21.00 10.59
C ASN A 147 35.15 -20.93 11.01
N ILE A 148 35.97 -20.27 10.19
CA ILE A 148 37.40 -20.05 10.46
C ILE A 148 37.68 -18.54 10.51
N TYR A 149 38.28 -18.09 11.61
CA TYR A 149 38.69 -16.71 11.83
C TYR A 149 40.22 -16.63 11.86
N THR A 150 40.80 -15.70 11.10
CA THR A 150 42.26 -15.54 11.01
C THR A 150 42.68 -14.22 11.65
N ILE A 151 43.60 -14.30 12.62
CA ILE A 151 44.30 -13.16 13.20
C ILE A 151 45.70 -13.11 12.59
N LYS A 152 46.08 -11.98 12.00
CA LYS A 152 47.46 -11.75 11.53
C LYS A 152 48.29 -11.16 12.67
N LYS A 153 49.50 -11.67 12.86
CA LYS A 153 50.45 -11.21 13.88
C LYS A 153 51.16 -9.93 13.46
#